data_AF-A0A0E3SDK7-F1
#
_entry.id   AF-A0A0E3SDK7-F1
#
_cell.length_a   1.000
_cell.length_b   1.000
_cell.length_c   1.000
_cell.angle_alpha   90.00
_cell.angle_beta   90.00
_cell.angle_gamma   90.00
#
_symmetry.space_group_name_H-M   'P 1'
#
loop_
_entity.id
_entity.type
_entity.pdbx_description
1 polymer ?
#
loop_
_entity_poly.entity_id
_entity_poly.type
_entity_poly.pdbx_seq_one_letter_code
_entity_poly.pdbx_strand_id
1 'polypeptide(L)'
;MENRGKLYSIALASTALVFVFLIFVSAASSVQVTRIGNGSDPAIYGSKVAWTDRGVIHVYDLTTKTDTMVNSSAASYPAIYGNKLVWHDESNGTPRLAVYDIETAARSYITKDVDSYSIPAIYGNRIVWSANYNETNYNYNVYMRDISTSTQTRIAYGENPDIYDTRITYAAYDSGDWRSIFVYDIITGETTQVPYSGDLNNPHIYGNTVIWSDTYTRLGYIAMYDIVTKKVTAVTNDTGICDDGSESGSDTGAHTNIYGDKIVYAKASSDCLGSAGVYVYNISTAQSTQVFDYEINILTTPDVYDDTVVWGIDNRYSDDAIDNGIYIIDLSATNTLRQ
;
A
#
# COMPACT_ATOMS: atom_id res chain seq x y z
N MET A 1 88.59 -45.26 24.39
CA MET A 1 87.34 -45.51 23.61
C MET A 1 86.23 -45.74 24.62
N GLU A 2 85.08 -45.11 24.33
CA GLU A 2 83.83 -45.02 25.12
C GLU A 2 83.85 -44.21 26.42
N ASN A 3 83.23 -43.03 26.30
CA ASN A 3 82.94 -42.02 27.29
C ASN A 3 81.43 -42.10 27.59
N ARG A 4 81.01 -42.37 28.83
CA ARG A 4 79.60 -42.35 29.26
C ARG A 4 79.42 -41.36 30.41
N GLY A 5 79.25 -40.08 30.07
CA GLY A 5 78.76 -39.04 30.99
C GLY A 5 77.26 -38.84 30.80
N LYS A 6 76.46 -39.19 31.82
CA LYS A 6 75.02 -38.89 31.89
C LYS A 6 74.81 -37.39 32.16
N LEU A 7 74.02 -36.71 31.34
CA LEU A 7 73.50 -35.37 31.62
C LEU A 7 71.97 -35.45 31.78
N TYR A 8 71.49 -34.93 32.91
CA TYR A 8 70.08 -34.86 33.27
C TYR A 8 69.40 -33.72 32.52
N SER A 9 68.29 -34.01 31.84
CA SER A 9 67.44 -33.01 31.16
C SER A 9 66.30 -32.59 32.08
N ILE A 10 66.18 -31.28 32.33
CA ILE A 10 65.10 -30.66 33.09
C ILE A 10 63.92 -30.45 32.13
N ALA A 11 62.80 -31.12 32.38
CA ALA A 11 61.57 -30.92 31.62
C ALA A 11 60.86 -29.63 32.07
N LEU A 12 60.73 -28.67 31.15
CA LEU A 12 59.94 -27.45 31.33
C LEU A 12 58.48 -27.76 30.95
N ALA A 13 57.59 -27.88 31.94
CA ALA A 13 56.16 -28.08 31.70
C ALA A 13 55.49 -26.74 31.39
N SER A 14 55.05 -26.56 30.13
CA SER A 14 54.28 -25.39 29.69
C SER A 14 52.78 -25.64 29.94
N THR A 15 52.17 -24.82 30.79
CA THR A 15 50.71 -24.80 31.02
C THR A 15 50.03 -23.95 29.95
N ALA A 16 49.33 -24.59 29.02
CA ALA A 16 48.47 -23.90 28.05
C ALA A 16 47.07 -23.69 28.66
N LEU A 17 46.66 -22.44 28.83
CA LEU A 17 45.33 -22.04 29.27
C LEU A 17 44.42 -21.95 28.03
N VAL A 18 43.40 -22.81 27.93
CA VAL A 18 42.44 -22.81 26.82
C VAL A 18 41.24 -21.93 27.21
N PHE A 19 41.10 -20.77 26.58
CA PHE A 19 39.87 -19.97 26.64
C PHE A 19 38.89 -20.51 25.59
N VAL A 20 37.82 -21.17 26.03
CA VAL A 20 36.68 -21.52 25.17
C VAL A 20 35.76 -20.31 25.10
N PHE A 21 35.80 -19.58 23.99
CA PHE A 21 34.79 -18.57 23.67
C PHE A 21 33.53 -19.31 23.19
N LEU A 22 32.50 -19.37 24.06
CA LEU A 22 31.14 -19.71 23.67
C LEU A 22 30.57 -18.53 22.88
N ILE A 23 30.61 -18.60 21.55
CA ILE A 23 29.92 -17.65 20.68
C ILE A 23 28.43 -17.99 20.76
N PHE A 24 27.67 -17.20 21.52
CA PHE A 24 26.22 -17.15 21.38
C PHE A 24 25.91 -16.40 20.07
N VAL A 25 25.68 -17.14 18.99
CA VAL A 25 25.03 -16.57 17.80
C VAL A 25 23.55 -16.43 18.17
N SER A 26 23.13 -15.23 18.57
CA SER A 26 21.70 -14.91 18.60
C SER A 26 21.19 -14.98 17.17
N ALA A 27 20.42 -16.01 16.84
CA ALA A 27 19.66 -16.04 15.61
C ALA A 27 18.62 -14.92 15.67
N ALA A 28 18.94 -13.76 15.11
CA ALA A 28 17.94 -12.75 14.83
C ALA A 28 16.91 -13.41 13.91
N SER A 29 15.65 -13.49 14.34
CA SER A 29 14.57 -13.93 13.46
C SER A 29 14.44 -12.88 12.37
N SER A 30 14.98 -13.19 11.19
CA SER A 30 14.78 -12.36 10.00
C SER A 30 13.28 -12.29 9.72
N VAL A 31 12.74 -11.10 9.55
CA VAL A 31 11.40 -10.95 8.98
C VAL A 31 11.42 -11.54 7.56
N GLN A 32 10.51 -12.48 7.28
CA GLN A 32 10.47 -13.23 6.03
C GLN A 32 9.25 -12.84 5.21
N VAL A 33 9.50 -12.54 3.94
CA VAL A 33 8.44 -12.34 2.94
C VAL A 33 7.83 -13.68 2.58
N THR A 34 6.50 -13.75 2.59
CA THR A 34 5.74 -14.96 2.27
C THR A 34 4.91 -14.72 1.03
N ARG A 35 4.99 -15.62 0.05
CA ARG A 35 4.09 -15.65 -1.12
C ARG A 35 2.83 -16.42 -0.75
N ILE A 36 1.66 -15.80 -0.87
CA ILE A 36 0.36 -16.39 -0.49
C ILE A 36 -0.52 -16.76 -1.68
N GLY A 37 -0.20 -16.26 -2.87
CA GLY A 37 -0.99 -16.50 -4.08
C GLY A 37 -0.35 -15.92 -5.32
N ASN A 38 -1.13 -15.89 -6.41
CA ASN A 38 -0.82 -15.16 -7.62
C ASN A 38 -2.00 -14.25 -7.96
N GLY A 39 -1.74 -13.09 -8.57
CA GLY A 39 -2.75 -12.14 -8.95
C GLY A 39 -2.26 -10.70 -8.93
N SER A 40 -3.19 -9.78 -8.75
CA SER A 40 -2.99 -8.34 -8.74
C SER A 40 -3.88 -7.65 -7.70
N ASP A 41 -3.53 -6.41 -7.39
CA ASP A 41 -4.30 -5.46 -6.56
C ASP A 41 -4.80 -6.07 -5.25
N PRO A 42 -3.91 -6.51 -4.34
CA PRO A 42 -4.34 -7.01 -3.05
C PRO A 42 -4.85 -5.87 -2.15
N ALA A 43 -5.84 -6.19 -1.32
CA ALA A 43 -6.33 -5.35 -0.25
C ALA A 43 -6.40 -6.13 1.08
N ILE A 44 -6.13 -5.49 2.21
CA ILE A 44 -6.06 -6.14 3.52
C ILE A 44 -6.92 -5.45 4.59
N TYR A 45 -7.64 -6.26 5.38
CA TYR A 45 -8.26 -5.81 6.62
C TYR A 45 -8.27 -6.92 7.66
N GLY A 46 -7.71 -6.65 8.84
CA GLY A 46 -7.57 -7.66 9.89
C GLY A 46 -6.76 -8.85 9.38
N SER A 47 -7.29 -10.07 9.52
CA SER A 47 -6.63 -11.27 9.01
C SER A 47 -6.94 -11.58 7.55
N LYS A 48 -7.75 -10.80 6.84
CA LYS A 48 -8.23 -11.12 5.50
C LYS A 48 -7.46 -10.32 4.45
N VAL A 49 -6.95 -11.03 3.46
CA VAL A 49 -6.35 -10.46 2.25
C VAL A 49 -7.23 -10.85 1.07
N ALA A 50 -7.68 -9.88 0.29
CA ALA A 50 -8.39 -10.12 -0.96
C ALA A 50 -7.53 -9.68 -2.14
N TRP A 51 -7.56 -10.40 -3.27
CA TRP A 51 -6.88 -9.99 -4.51
C TRP A 51 -7.63 -10.53 -5.73
N THR A 52 -7.22 -10.11 -6.91
CA THR A 52 -7.77 -10.58 -8.18
C THR A 52 -6.78 -11.51 -8.88
N ASP A 53 -7.21 -12.67 -9.38
CA ASP A 53 -6.44 -13.51 -10.32
C ASP A 53 -7.32 -13.82 -11.54
N ARG A 54 -6.94 -13.31 -12.71
CA ARG A 54 -7.65 -13.53 -13.99
C ARG A 54 -9.17 -13.31 -13.89
N GLY A 55 -9.56 -12.22 -13.25
CA GLY A 55 -10.96 -11.83 -13.08
C GLY A 55 -11.72 -12.60 -12.00
N VAL A 56 -11.05 -13.46 -11.22
CA VAL A 56 -11.60 -14.14 -10.04
C VAL A 56 -11.11 -13.45 -8.78
N ILE A 57 -12.01 -13.27 -7.80
CA ILE A 57 -11.64 -12.75 -6.48
C ILE A 57 -11.17 -13.91 -5.59
N HIS A 58 -10.02 -13.74 -4.96
CA HIS A 58 -9.52 -14.62 -3.91
C HIS A 58 -9.64 -13.92 -2.55
N VAL A 59 -9.92 -14.68 -1.50
CA VAL A 59 -9.93 -14.22 -0.12
C VAL A 59 -9.13 -15.21 0.73
N TYR A 60 -7.98 -14.76 1.21
CA TYR A 60 -7.09 -15.52 2.06
C TYR A 60 -7.20 -15.06 3.50
N ASP A 61 -7.31 -16.02 4.42
CA ASP A 61 -7.24 -15.74 5.84
C ASP A 61 -5.85 -16.07 6.39
N LEU A 62 -5.16 -15.04 6.87
CA LEU A 62 -3.83 -15.13 7.47
C LEU A 62 -3.80 -16.00 8.74
N THR A 63 -4.93 -16.20 9.43
CA THR A 63 -5.03 -17.01 10.65
C THR A 63 -5.15 -18.49 10.31
N THR A 64 -6.10 -18.85 9.45
CA THR A 64 -6.40 -20.24 9.10
C THR A 64 -5.55 -20.74 7.92
N LYS A 65 -4.87 -19.84 7.21
CA LYS A 65 -4.08 -20.10 6.00
C LYS A 65 -4.92 -20.71 4.87
N THR A 66 -6.19 -20.32 4.78
CA THR A 66 -7.14 -20.83 3.79
C THR A 66 -7.40 -19.78 2.71
N ASP A 67 -7.30 -20.19 1.44
CA ASP A 67 -7.71 -19.43 0.27
C ASP A 67 -9.12 -19.84 -0.17
N THR A 68 -10.02 -18.87 -0.35
CA THR A 68 -11.38 -19.07 -0.85
C THR A 68 -11.61 -18.23 -2.10
N MET A 69 -12.04 -18.88 -3.18
CA MET A 69 -12.43 -18.21 -4.41
C MET A 69 -13.87 -17.70 -4.34
N VAL A 70 -14.07 -16.45 -4.72
CA VAL A 70 -15.37 -15.82 -4.88
C VAL A 70 -15.64 -15.66 -6.38
N ASN A 71 -16.56 -16.47 -6.90
CA ASN A 71 -16.83 -16.57 -8.34
C ASN A 71 -17.09 -15.20 -8.99
N SER A 72 -16.24 -14.82 -9.93
CA SER A 72 -16.37 -13.72 -10.89
C SER A 72 -15.56 -14.14 -12.13
N SER A 73 -15.74 -13.47 -13.27
CA SER A 73 -14.96 -13.73 -14.50
C SER A 73 -14.28 -12.48 -15.06
N ALA A 74 -14.52 -11.32 -14.45
CA ALA A 74 -13.91 -10.04 -14.82
C ALA A 74 -13.94 -9.08 -13.62
N ALA A 75 -13.51 -9.57 -12.45
CA ALA A 75 -13.27 -8.74 -11.28
C ALA A 75 -11.97 -7.92 -11.40
N SER A 76 -11.93 -6.76 -10.77
CA SER A 76 -10.75 -5.92 -10.59
C SER A 76 -10.93 -5.00 -9.36
N TYR A 77 -9.82 -4.46 -8.85
CA TYR A 77 -9.81 -3.47 -7.78
C TYR A 77 -10.64 -3.85 -6.53
N PRO A 78 -10.30 -4.95 -5.84
CA PRO A 78 -10.99 -5.32 -4.61
C PRO A 78 -10.64 -4.34 -3.48
N ALA A 79 -11.62 -4.01 -2.65
CA ALA A 79 -11.45 -3.26 -1.41
C ALA A 79 -12.21 -3.94 -0.27
N ILE A 80 -11.64 -3.96 0.93
CA ILE A 80 -12.14 -4.75 2.07
C ILE A 80 -12.26 -3.93 3.35
N TYR A 81 -13.37 -4.08 4.07
CA TYR A 81 -13.55 -3.54 5.41
C TYR A 81 -14.39 -4.47 6.27
N GLY A 82 -13.83 -4.97 7.37
CA GLY A 82 -14.44 -6.01 8.19
C GLY A 82 -14.75 -7.25 7.35
N ASN A 83 -16.01 -7.69 7.35
CA ASN A 83 -16.46 -8.84 6.56
C ASN A 83 -16.99 -8.46 5.17
N LYS A 84 -16.85 -7.19 4.74
CA LYS A 84 -17.38 -6.72 3.46
C LYS A 84 -16.27 -6.57 2.46
N LEU A 85 -16.52 -7.10 1.27
CA LEU A 85 -15.67 -7.01 0.11
C LEU A 85 -16.44 -6.30 -1.00
N VAL A 86 -15.83 -5.32 -1.63
CA VAL A 86 -16.35 -4.65 -2.82
C VAL A 86 -15.33 -4.74 -3.95
N TRP A 87 -15.76 -4.95 -5.18
CA TRP A 87 -14.87 -4.93 -6.35
C TRP A 87 -15.61 -4.42 -7.57
N HIS A 88 -14.84 -3.94 -8.55
CA HIS A 88 -15.35 -3.65 -9.89
C HIS A 88 -15.54 -4.95 -10.67
N ASP A 89 -16.75 -5.19 -11.18
CA ASP A 89 -17.13 -6.43 -11.87
C ASP A 89 -17.68 -6.13 -13.26
N GLU A 90 -17.02 -6.66 -14.29
CA GLU A 90 -17.50 -6.60 -15.68
C GLU A 90 -17.96 -7.97 -16.21
N SER A 91 -18.22 -8.94 -15.31
CA SER A 91 -18.50 -10.34 -15.69
C SER A 91 -19.72 -10.52 -16.60
N ASN A 92 -20.62 -9.52 -16.65
CA ASN A 92 -21.82 -9.52 -17.50
C ASN A 92 -21.72 -8.53 -18.68
N GLY A 93 -20.52 -8.02 -18.99
CA GLY A 93 -20.29 -7.02 -20.04
C GLY A 93 -20.85 -5.62 -19.74
N THR A 94 -21.23 -5.34 -18.50
CA THR A 94 -21.66 -4.01 -18.04
C THR A 94 -21.00 -3.73 -16.69
N PRO A 95 -20.27 -2.60 -16.54
CA PRO A 95 -19.64 -2.21 -15.29
C PRO A 95 -20.63 -2.13 -14.13
N ARG A 96 -20.24 -2.70 -12.99
CA ARG A 96 -20.99 -2.66 -11.73
C ARG A 96 -20.02 -2.86 -10.57
N LEU A 97 -20.39 -2.40 -9.38
CA LEU A 97 -19.66 -2.73 -8.16
C LEU A 97 -20.36 -3.90 -7.47
N ALA A 98 -19.67 -5.02 -7.33
CA ALA A 98 -20.18 -6.15 -6.57
C ALA A 98 -19.89 -5.91 -5.08
N VAL A 99 -20.89 -6.14 -4.23
CA VAL A 99 -20.77 -6.05 -2.77
C VAL A 99 -21.04 -7.42 -2.19
N TYR A 100 -20.08 -7.95 -1.45
CA TYR A 100 -20.09 -9.31 -0.92
C TYR A 100 -19.82 -9.31 0.58
N ASP A 101 -20.60 -10.10 1.30
CA ASP A 101 -20.38 -10.38 2.71
C ASP A 101 -19.69 -11.74 2.84
N ILE A 102 -18.49 -11.74 3.42
CA ILE A 102 -17.60 -12.91 3.51
C ILE A 102 -18.19 -14.00 4.41
N GLU A 103 -18.90 -13.63 5.48
CA GLU A 103 -19.44 -14.61 6.45
C GLU A 103 -20.70 -15.31 5.92
N THR A 104 -21.59 -14.55 5.28
CA THR A 104 -22.88 -15.04 4.81
C THR A 104 -22.86 -15.47 3.35
N ALA A 105 -21.78 -15.18 2.63
CA ALA A 105 -21.65 -15.28 1.18
C ALA A 105 -22.74 -14.50 0.41
N ALA A 106 -23.44 -13.57 1.05
CA ALA A 106 -24.45 -12.75 0.41
C ALA A 106 -23.79 -11.79 -0.60
N ARG A 107 -24.37 -11.69 -1.80
CA ARG A 107 -23.88 -10.82 -2.86
C ARG A 107 -24.98 -9.91 -3.38
N SER A 108 -24.64 -8.64 -3.58
CA SER A 108 -25.47 -7.64 -4.25
C SER A 108 -24.62 -6.81 -5.21
N TYR A 109 -25.25 -5.93 -6.00
CA TYR A 109 -24.55 -5.09 -6.96
C TYR A 109 -25.04 -3.64 -6.89
N ILE A 110 -24.12 -2.70 -7.04
CA ILE A 110 -24.40 -1.29 -7.33
C ILE A 110 -24.21 -1.10 -8.83
N THR A 111 -25.26 -0.68 -9.52
CA THR A 111 -25.27 -0.54 -10.99
C THR A 111 -25.52 0.89 -11.45
N LYS A 112 -25.96 1.77 -10.53
CA LYS A 112 -26.28 3.15 -10.85
C LYS A 112 -25.01 3.99 -10.78
N ASP A 113 -24.73 4.74 -11.84
CA ASP A 113 -23.57 5.64 -11.95
C ASP A 113 -22.24 4.89 -11.77
N VAL A 114 -22.12 3.71 -12.39
CA VAL A 114 -20.88 2.91 -12.42
C VAL A 114 -20.44 2.78 -13.89
N ASP A 115 -19.16 2.99 -14.15
CA ASP A 115 -18.53 2.88 -15.46
C ASP A 115 -17.21 2.10 -15.38
N SER A 116 -16.52 1.93 -16.51
CA SER A 116 -15.28 1.14 -16.61
C SER A 116 -14.10 1.71 -15.82
N TYR A 117 -14.20 2.95 -15.33
CA TYR A 117 -13.16 3.61 -14.54
C TYR A 117 -13.50 3.62 -13.04
N SER A 118 -14.60 2.98 -12.64
CA SER A 118 -15.06 2.98 -11.26
C SER A 118 -14.21 2.06 -10.37
N ILE A 119 -13.34 2.66 -9.58
CA ILE A 119 -12.53 2.00 -8.55
C ILE A 119 -13.19 2.24 -7.18
N PRO A 120 -13.58 1.19 -6.43
CA PRO A 120 -14.25 1.35 -5.15
C PRO A 120 -13.27 1.48 -3.97
N ALA A 121 -13.62 2.31 -2.98
CA ALA A 121 -13.08 2.26 -1.63
C ALA A 121 -14.21 2.06 -0.60
N ILE A 122 -13.91 1.49 0.58
CA ILE A 122 -14.94 1.11 1.56
C ILE A 122 -14.51 1.41 3.01
N TYR A 123 -15.42 2.05 3.78
CA TYR A 123 -15.30 2.18 5.22
C TYR A 123 -16.66 1.96 5.92
N GLY A 124 -16.74 0.95 6.78
CA GLY A 124 -17.98 0.58 7.46
C GLY A 124 -19.04 0.02 6.51
N ASN A 125 -20.05 0.83 6.22
CA ASN A 125 -21.15 0.53 5.29
C ASN A 125 -21.15 1.47 4.06
N ARG A 126 -20.15 2.35 3.94
CA ARG A 126 -20.07 3.35 2.89
C ARG A 126 -19.04 2.92 1.87
N ILE A 127 -19.48 2.90 0.61
CA ILE A 127 -18.63 2.64 -0.55
C ILE A 127 -18.56 3.94 -1.34
N VAL A 128 -17.35 4.35 -1.72
CA VAL A 128 -17.12 5.52 -2.58
C VAL A 128 -16.44 5.09 -3.88
N TRP A 129 -16.74 5.79 -4.96
CA TRP A 129 -16.14 5.58 -6.27
C TRP A 129 -16.31 6.84 -7.13
N SER A 130 -15.54 6.95 -8.21
CA SER A 130 -15.73 7.98 -9.24
C SER A 130 -16.28 7.37 -10.52
N ALA A 131 -17.17 8.10 -11.19
CA ALA A 131 -17.74 7.69 -12.48
C ALA A 131 -18.27 8.89 -13.27
N ASN A 132 -18.65 8.65 -14.52
CA ASN A 132 -19.30 9.60 -15.43
C ASN A 132 -18.41 10.83 -15.69
N TYR A 133 -17.29 10.63 -16.40
CA TYR A 133 -16.40 11.72 -16.81
C TYR A 133 -17.16 12.82 -17.57
N ASN A 134 -16.90 14.07 -17.20
CA ASN A 134 -17.49 15.24 -17.83
C ASN A 134 -16.42 16.03 -18.59
N GLU A 135 -16.47 15.96 -19.92
CA GLU A 135 -15.55 16.66 -20.82
C GLU A 135 -15.59 18.19 -20.71
N THR A 136 -16.66 18.77 -20.14
CA THR A 136 -16.79 20.24 -20.01
C THR A 136 -15.94 20.80 -18.87
N ASN A 137 -15.77 20.04 -17.78
CA ASN A 137 -15.01 20.48 -16.62
C ASN A 137 -13.84 19.55 -16.28
N TYR A 138 -13.55 18.58 -17.16
CA TYR A 138 -12.45 17.63 -17.04
C TYR A 138 -12.45 16.84 -15.73
N ASN A 139 -13.62 16.63 -15.12
CA ASN A 139 -13.76 15.89 -13.87
C ASN A 139 -14.72 14.71 -14.02
N TYR A 140 -14.47 13.66 -13.24
CA TYR A 140 -15.48 12.65 -12.91
C TYR A 140 -16.44 13.17 -11.83
N ASN A 141 -17.39 12.34 -11.42
CA ASN A 141 -18.24 12.58 -10.27
C ASN A 141 -17.91 11.59 -9.17
N VAL A 142 -17.70 12.07 -7.95
CA VAL A 142 -17.53 11.24 -6.77
C VAL A 142 -18.90 10.86 -6.24
N TYR A 143 -19.15 9.57 -6.07
CA TYR A 143 -20.37 9.01 -5.49
C TYR A 143 -20.07 8.31 -4.18
N MET A 144 -21.08 8.26 -3.32
CA MET A 144 -21.10 7.44 -2.12
C MET A 144 -22.39 6.62 -2.09
N ARG A 145 -22.28 5.33 -1.75
CA ARG A 145 -23.39 4.44 -1.42
C ARG A 145 -23.29 4.01 0.04
N ASP A 146 -24.33 4.28 0.82
CA ASP A 146 -24.55 3.58 2.08
C ASP A 146 -25.35 2.30 1.79
N ILE A 147 -24.71 1.14 1.95
CA ILE A 147 -25.32 -0.15 1.66
C ILE A 147 -26.38 -0.55 2.70
N SER A 148 -26.31 -0.01 3.92
CA SER A 148 -27.28 -0.33 4.98
C SER A 148 -28.64 0.32 4.74
N THR A 149 -28.65 1.50 4.13
CA THR A 149 -29.85 2.25 3.78
C THR A 149 -30.18 2.16 2.28
N SER A 150 -29.27 1.61 1.48
CA SER A 150 -29.38 1.62 0.01
C SER A 150 -29.51 3.04 -0.57
N THR A 151 -28.91 4.03 0.09
CA THR A 151 -28.91 5.43 -0.34
C THR A 151 -27.63 5.72 -1.13
N GLN A 152 -27.78 6.34 -2.31
CA GLN A 152 -26.66 6.81 -3.14
C GLN A 152 -26.72 8.32 -3.30
N THR A 153 -25.58 8.97 -3.08
CA THR A 153 -25.43 10.43 -3.14
C THR A 153 -24.22 10.78 -3.99
N ARG A 154 -24.36 11.77 -4.86
CA ARG A 154 -23.21 12.40 -5.53
C ARG A 154 -22.61 13.43 -4.59
N ILE A 155 -21.32 13.30 -4.29
CA ILE A 155 -20.59 14.13 -3.33
C ILE A 155 -20.05 15.39 -4.00
N ALA A 156 -19.25 15.23 -5.05
CA ALA A 156 -18.55 16.32 -5.70
C ALA A 156 -18.18 15.98 -7.16
N TYR A 157 -17.63 16.97 -7.87
CA TYR A 157 -16.77 16.68 -9.02
C TYR A 157 -15.40 16.24 -8.50
N GLY A 158 -14.83 15.22 -9.12
CA GLY A 158 -13.52 14.69 -8.74
C GLY A 158 -13.39 13.20 -9.06
N GLU A 159 -12.19 12.69 -8.79
CA GLU A 159 -11.74 11.33 -9.09
C GLU A 159 -10.90 10.76 -7.95
N ASN A 160 -10.65 9.45 -8.02
CA ASN A 160 -9.85 8.68 -7.07
C ASN A 160 -10.24 8.91 -5.59
N PRO A 161 -11.52 8.69 -5.22
CA PRO A 161 -11.95 8.95 -3.86
C PRO A 161 -11.50 7.83 -2.91
N ASP A 162 -11.13 8.22 -1.69
CA ASP A 162 -10.90 7.31 -0.56
C ASP A 162 -11.70 7.77 0.66
N ILE A 163 -11.97 6.87 1.61
CA ILE A 163 -12.85 7.13 2.74
C ILE A 163 -12.30 6.58 4.05
N TYR A 164 -12.28 7.44 5.07
CA TYR A 164 -12.03 7.06 6.45
C TYR A 164 -13.01 7.77 7.37
N ASP A 165 -13.72 6.97 8.18
CA ASP A 165 -14.77 7.46 9.05
C ASP A 165 -15.79 8.35 8.30
N THR A 166 -15.96 9.62 8.69
CA THR A 166 -16.92 10.54 8.06
C THR A 166 -16.32 11.31 6.89
N ARG A 167 -15.08 11.06 6.50
CA ARG A 167 -14.34 11.91 5.56
C ARG A 167 -14.07 11.18 4.26
N ILE A 168 -14.37 11.86 3.17
CA ILE A 168 -14.05 11.42 1.81
C ILE A 168 -12.98 12.34 1.27
N THR A 169 -11.83 11.80 0.88
CA THR A 169 -10.79 12.55 0.16
C THR A 169 -10.91 12.26 -1.32
N TYR A 170 -10.63 13.23 -2.19
CA TYR A 170 -10.68 13.07 -3.65
C TYR A 170 -9.83 14.13 -4.35
N ALA A 171 -9.39 13.84 -5.57
CA ALA A 171 -8.71 14.79 -6.44
C ALA A 171 -9.74 15.47 -7.38
N ALA A 172 -9.61 16.77 -7.63
CA ALA A 172 -10.46 17.46 -8.60
C ALA A 172 -9.77 18.70 -9.20
N TYR A 173 -10.19 19.09 -10.39
CA TYR A 173 -9.86 20.41 -10.94
C TYR A 173 -10.73 21.48 -10.27
N ASP A 174 -10.09 22.42 -9.58
CA ASP A 174 -10.70 23.48 -8.78
C ASP A 174 -11.20 24.66 -9.65
N SER A 175 -10.34 25.14 -10.54
CA SER A 175 -10.57 26.31 -11.42
C SER A 175 -9.38 26.62 -12.34
N GLY A 176 -8.27 25.88 -12.22
CA GLY A 176 -7.08 25.99 -13.06
C GLY A 176 -6.72 24.67 -13.73
N ASP A 177 -5.56 24.64 -14.39
CA ASP A 177 -5.09 23.49 -15.18
C ASP A 177 -4.58 22.31 -14.35
N TRP A 178 -4.56 22.44 -13.01
CA TRP A 178 -3.96 21.47 -12.10
C TRP A 178 -4.97 20.93 -11.08
N ARG A 179 -4.81 19.66 -10.71
CA ARG A 179 -5.66 19.01 -9.72
C ARG A 179 -5.26 19.42 -8.30
N SER A 180 -6.27 19.55 -7.44
CA SER A 180 -6.13 19.73 -6.00
C SER A 180 -6.76 18.56 -5.24
N ILE A 181 -6.33 18.34 -4.00
CA ILE A 181 -6.96 17.38 -3.10
C ILE A 181 -7.99 18.08 -2.22
N PHE A 182 -9.15 17.46 -2.08
CA PHE A 182 -10.26 17.93 -1.28
C PHE A 182 -10.64 16.87 -0.24
N VAL A 183 -11.08 17.34 0.93
CA VAL A 183 -11.64 16.50 2.00
C VAL A 183 -13.06 16.97 2.28
N TYR A 184 -14.03 16.10 2.07
CA TYR A 184 -15.45 16.32 2.35
C TYR A 184 -15.86 15.59 3.62
N ASP A 185 -16.52 16.28 4.55
CA ASP A 185 -17.12 15.66 5.73
C ASP A 185 -18.61 15.37 5.49
N ILE A 186 -18.97 14.10 5.61
CA ILE A 186 -20.33 13.59 5.33
C ILE A 186 -21.36 14.12 6.34
N ILE A 187 -20.95 14.45 7.57
CA ILE A 187 -21.85 14.90 8.64
C ILE A 187 -22.14 16.39 8.52
N THR A 188 -21.11 17.20 8.29
CA THR A 188 -21.27 18.66 8.19
C THR A 188 -21.62 19.12 6.78
N GLY A 189 -21.27 18.33 5.77
CA GLY A 189 -21.37 18.71 4.36
C GLY A 189 -20.33 19.73 3.91
N GLU A 190 -19.30 19.98 4.72
CA GLU A 190 -18.23 20.93 4.42
C GLU A 190 -17.11 20.26 3.60
N THR A 191 -16.57 21.02 2.64
CA THR A 191 -15.39 20.63 1.85
C THR A 191 -14.21 21.53 2.22
N THR A 192 -13.06 20.92 2.51
CA THR A 192 -11.77 21.60 2.70
C THR A 192 -10.82 21.24 1.57
N GLN A 193 -10.25 22.24 0.90
CA GLN A 193 -9.13 22.03 -0.02
C GLN A 193 -7.82 21.93 0.77
N VAL A 194 -6.95 20.99 0.40
CA VAL A 194 -5.58 20.93 0.93
C VAL A 194 -4.81 22.14 0.39
N PRO A 195 -4.19 22.98 1.24
CA PRO A 195 -3.52 24.21 0.81
C PRO A 195 -2.14 23.93 0.21
N TYR A 196 -2.12 23.22 -0.91
CA TYR A 196 -0.92 22.80 -1.63
C TYR A 196 -1.10 23.02 -3.13
N SER A 197 -0.04 23.43 -3.82
CA SER A 197 -0.06 23.68 -5.27
C SER A 197 0.86 22.69 -5.99
N GLY A 198 0.31 21.91 -6.89
CA GLY A 198 0.99 20.89 -7.70
C GLY A 198 -0.03 20.18 -8.60
N ASP A 199 0.33 19.06 -9.23
CA ASP A 199 -0.64 18.21 -9.94
C ASP A 199 -1.01 17.01 -9.06
N LEU A 200 -1.97 17.22 -8.17
CA LEU A 200 -2.21 16.27 -7.08
C LEU A 200 -3.17 15.15 -7.47
N ASN A 201 -2.75 13.91 -7.21
CA ASN A 201 -3.48 12.70 -7.54
C ASN A 201 -3.38 11.64 -6.44
N ASN A 202 -4.15 10.55 -6.59
CA ASN A 202 -4.12 9.35 -5.75
C ASN A 202 -4.21 9.65 -4.24
N PRO A 203 -5.23 10.39 -3.77
CA PRO A 203 -5.33 10.69 -2.35
C PRO A 203 -5.80 9.48 -1.53
N HIS A 204 -5.19 9.29 -0.36
CA HIS A 204 -5.65 8.31 0.64
C HIS A 204 -5.78 8.98 2.01
N ILE A 205 -6.63 8.44 2.88
CA ILE A 205 -6.91 9.04 4.19
C ILE A 205 -6.93 8.00 5.32
N TYR A 206 -6.26 8.33 6.43
CA TYR A 206 -6.40 7.61 7.69
C TYR A 206 -6.39 8.61 8.86
N GLY A 207 -7.41 8.55 9.71
CA GLY A 207 -7.54 9.48 10.83
C GLY A 207 -7.61 10.93 10.35
N ASN A 208 -6.62 11.73 10.73
CA ASN A 208 -6.48 13.13 10.33
C ASN A 208 -5.46 13.35 9.21
N THR A 209 -4.82 12.30 8.73
CA THR A 209 -3.74 12.39 7.74
C THR A 209 -4.29 12.06 6.36
N VAL A 210 -4.10 12.99 5.42
CA VAL A 210 -4.34 12.78 4.00
C VAL A 210 -2.98 12.68 3.32
N ILE A 211 -2.77 11.64 2.53
CA ILE A 211 -1.60 11.53 1.65
C ILE A 211 -2.04 11.70 0.20
N TRP A 212 -1.12 12.12 -0.66
CA TRP A 212 -1.32 12.20 -2.10
C TRP A 212 0.01 12.09 -2.83
N SER A 213 -0.09 11.89 -4.12
CA SER A 213 1.03 11.95 -5.06
C SER A 213 0.96 13.27 -5.84
N ASP A 214 2.05 14.01 -5.88
CA ASP A 214 2.18 15.15 -6.78
C ASP A 214 2.87 14.67 -8.07
N THR A 215 2.07 14.51 -9.12
CA THR A 215 2.48 13.93 -10.41
C THR A 215 3.03 14.95 -11.39
N TYR A 216 3.36 16.17 -10.93
CA TYR A 216 3.97 17.20 -11.77
C TYR A 216 5.28 16.72 -12.41
N THR A 217 6.04 15.86 -11.70
CA THR A 217 7.25 15.20 -12.22
C THR A 217 7.10 13.68 -12.21
N ARG A 218 7.31 13.05 -13.38
CA ARG A 218 7.36 11.58 -13.55
C ARG A 218 6.14 10.87 -12.92
N LEU A 219 6.33 9.80 -12.12
CA LEU A 219 5.21 9.15 -11.38
C LEU A 219 4.93 9.81 -10.01
N GLY A 220 5.50 10.98 -9.78
CA GLY A 220 5.28 11.80 -8.60
C GLY A 220 6.04 11.39 -7.35
N TYR A 221 6.05 12.31 -6.40
CA TYR A 221 6.48 12.08 -5.01
C TYR A 221 5.27 12.18 -4.08
N ILE A 222 5.45 11.73 -2.84
CA ILE A 222 4.38 11.59 -1.86
C ILE A 222 4.50 12.71 -0.85
N ALA A 223 3.38 13.35 -0.56
CA ALA A 223 3.25 14.28 0.54
C ALA A 223 2.06 13.91 1.42
N MET A 224 2.07 14.42 2.65
CA MET A 224 0.99 14.24 3.61
C MET A 224 0.57 15.56 4.23
N TYR A 225 -0.69 15.63 4.64
CA TYR A 225 -1.33 16.77 5.26
C TYR A 225 -2.10 16.35 6.49
N ASP A 226 -1.79 16.97 7.62
CA ASP A 226 -2.58 16.83 8.84
C ASP A 226 -3.72 17.85 8.81
N ILE A 227 -4.96 17.35 8.77
CA ILE A 227 -6.17 18.17 8.69
C ILE A 227 -6.37 19.05 9.93
N VAL A 228 -5.86 18.63 11.10
CA VAL A 228 -6.01 19.36 12.36
C VAL A 228 -4.95 20.45 12.47
N THR A 229 -3.68 20.10 12.30
CA THR A 229 -2.57 21.05 12.43
C THR A 229 -2.36 21.90 11.18
N LYS A 230 -3.03 21.57 10.07
CA LYS A 230 -2.90 22.22 8.77
C LYS A 230 -1.46 22.17 8.21
N LYS A 231 -0.70 21.15 8.60
CA LYS A 231 0.72 21.02 8.24
C LYS A 231 0.88 20.07 7.06
N VAL A 232 1.56 20.53 6.01
CA VAL A 232 2.05 19.68 4.92
C VAL A 232 3.46 19.19 5.25
N THR A 233 3.73 17.91 4.98
CA THR A 233 5.04 17.28 5.15
C THR A 233 5.33 16.39 3.93
N ALA A 234 6.53 16.51 3.36
CA ALA A 234 6.99 15.59 2.32
C ALA A 234 7.25 14.21 2.94
N VAL A 235 6.72 13.17 2.30
CA VAL A 235 6.94 11.76 2.68
C VAL A 235 8.12 11.22 1.87
N THR A 236 8.13 11.49 0.57
CA THR A 236 9.27 11.27 -0.33
C THR A 236 9.71 12.60 -0.95
N ASN A 237 10.90 12.64 -1.55
CA ASN A 237 11.55 13.89 -1.92
C ASN A 237 11.25 14.27 -3.38
N ASP A 238 10.93 15.53 -3.65
CA ASP A 238 10.67 16.06 -4.99
C ASP A 238 11.89 16.76 -5.61
N THR A 239 12.81 17.25 -4.77
CA THR A 239 14.03 17.95 -5.18
C THR A 239 15.30 17.18 -4.88
N GLY A 240 15.23 15.84 -4.80
CA GLY A 240 16.43 15.04 -4.61
C GLY A 240 17.37 15.21 -5.80
N ILE A 241 18.63 15.57 -5.57
CA ILE A 241 19.65 15.59 -6.62
C ILE A 241 20.76 14.63 -6.21
N CYS A 242 21.04 13.66 -7.06
CA CYS A 242 22.15 12.72 -6.87
C CYS A 242 23.50 13.40 -7.12
N ASP A 243 24.58 12.79 -6.64
CA ASP A 243 25.94 13.33 -6.81
C ASP A 243 26.35 13.55 -8.28
N ASP A 244 25.72 12.81 -9.21
CA ASP A 244 25.91 12.94 -10.66
C ASP A 244 25.03 14.02 -11.31
N GLY A 245 24.20 14.72 -10.52
CA GLY A 245 23.29 15.77 -10.95
C GLY A 245 21.93 15.28 -11.45
N SER A 246 21.65 13.98 -11.40
CA SER A 246 20.33 13.44 -11.79
C SER A 246 19.26 13.72 -10.72
N GLU A 247 18.03 13.97 -11.18
CA GLU A 247 16.86 14.12 -10.30
C GLU A 247 16.47 12.78 -9.65
N SER A 248 16.03 12.82 -8.40
CA SER A 248 15.70 11.66 -7.58
C SER A 248 14.52 11.93 -6.64
N GLY A 249 13.92 10.84 -6.16
CA GLY A 249 12.84 10.87 -5.17
C GLY A 249 11.42 10.96 -5.76
N SER A 250 11.32 11.40 -7.01
CA SER A 250 10.18 11.10 -7.88
C SER A 250 10.14 9.60 -8.21
N ASP A 251 9.01 9.13 -8.74
CA ASP A 251 8.70 7.70 -8.98
C ASP A 251 8.26 6.89 -7.76
N THR A 252 7.62 7.55 -6.80
CA THR A 252 7.07 6.91 -5.59
C THR A 252 5.55 7.02 -5.49
N GLY A 253 4.92 7.87 -6.31
CA GLY A 253 3.50 8.20 -6.21
C GLY A 253 2.52 7.29 -6.97
N ALA A 254 3.00 6.25 -7.66
CA ALA A 254 2.14 5.41 -8.51
C ALA A 254 1.06 4.68 -7.71
N HIS A 255 1.45 4.00 -6.63
CA HIS A 255 0.53 3.35 -5.69
C HIS A 255 1.01 3.58 -4.27
N THR A 256 0.12 4.09 -3.44
CA THR A 256 0.38 4.39 -2.05
C THR A 256 -0.83 3.99 -1.22
N ASN A 257 -0.64 3.68 0.05
CA ASN A 257 -1.74 3.60 1.00
C ASN A 257 -1.27 3.97 2.41
N ILE A 258 -2.21 4.24 3.31
CA ILE A 258 -1.94 4.66 4.69
C ILE A 258 -2.80 3.88 5.68
N TYR A 259 -2.17 3.40 6.75
CA TYR A 259 -2.85 2.88 7.92
C TYR A 259 -2.06 3.20 9.18
N GLY A 260 -2.71 3.86 10.14
CA GLY A 260 -2.07 4.23 11.40
C GLY A 260 -0.87 5.16 11.17
N ASP A 261 0.30 4.71 11.65
CA ASP A 261 1.58 5.42 11.55
C ASP A 261 2.37 5.04 10.28
N LYS A 262 1.81 4.23 9.37
CA LYS A 262 2.52 3.68 8.22
C LYS A 262 1.92 4.17 6.91
N ILE A 263 2.81 4.63 6.02
CA ILE A 263 2.52 4.84 4.59
C ILE A 263 3.28 3.77 3.82
N VAL A 264 2.61 3.01 2.98
CA VAL A 264 3.25 2.08 2.05
C VAL A 264 3.24 2.64 0.65
N TYR A 265 4.30 2.37 -0.11
CA TYR A 265 4.39 2.84 -1.48
C TYR A 265 5.29 1.97 -2.34
N ALA A 266 5.02 2.00 -3.65
CA ALA A 266 5.86 1.40 -4.67
C ALA A 266 6.81 2.45 -5.26
N LYS A 267 8.11 2.16 -5.25
CA LYS A 267 9.12 2.94 -5.97
C LYS A 267 9.41 2.26 -7.31
N ALA A 268 9.11 2.93 -8.42
CA ALA A 268 9.18 2.33 -9.76
C ALA A 268 10.59 2.38 -10.37
N SER A 269 11.48 3.25 -9.92
CA SER A 269 12.83 3.39 -10.47
C SER A 269 13.89 3.43 -9.36
N SER A 270 15.14 3.10 -9.71
CA SER A 270 16.27 3.18 -8.79
C SER A 270 17.00 4.51 -8.97
N ASP A 271 17.31 5.17 -7.87
CA ASP A 271 18.10 6.40 -7.81
C ASP A 271 18.99 6.41 -6.55
N CYS A 272 19.66 7.53 -6.27
CA CYS A 272 20.51 7.67 -5.09
C CYS A 272 19.75 7.64 -3.75
N LEU A 273 18.41 7.73 -3.75
CA LEU A 273 17.58 7.65 -2.55
C LEU A 273 17.06 6.23 -2.29
N GLY A 274 17.23 5.30 -3.23
CA GLY A 274 16.88 3.89 -3.04
C GLY A 274 16.65 3.15 -4.35
N SER A 275 16.58 1.82 -4.26
CA SER A 275 16.25 0.95 -5.39
C SER A 275 14.75 0.87 -5.66
N ALA A 276 14.36 0.43 -6.85
CA ALA A 276 12.97 0.10 -7.13
C ALA A 276 12.48 -1.03 -6.20
N GLY A 277 11.24 -0.94 -5.74
CA GLY A 277 10.72 -1.89 -4.76
C GLY A 277 9.52 -1.39 -3.96
N VAL A 278 9.22 -2.13 -2.89
CA VAL A 278 8.14 -1.81 -1.95
C VAL A 278 8.74 -1.23 -0.68
N TYR A 279 8.15 -0.14 -0.22
CA TYR A 279 8.62 0.63 0.93
C TYR A 279 7.53 0.84 1.97
N VAL A 280 7.97 1.00 3.21
CA VAL A 280 7.17 1.40 4.36
C VAL A 280 7.80 2.65 4.96
N TYR A 281 7.07 3.75 4.98
CA TYR A 281 7.41 4.97 5.68
C TYR A 281 6.69 5.03 7.02
N ASN A 282 7.45 5.19 8.11
CA ASN A 282 6.90 5.38 9.45
C ASN A 282 6.80 6.88 9.77
N ILE A 283 5.58 7.38 9.92
CA ILE A 283 5.27 8.81 10.10
C ILE A 283 5.95 9.34 11.38
N SER A 284 5.87 8.61 12.48
CA SER A 284 6.46 9.00 13.77
C SER A 284 7.98 9.18 13.76
N THR A 285 8.67 8.47 12.87
CA THR A 285 10.15 8.50 12.77
C THR A 285 10.65 9.23 11.53
N ALA A 286 9.75 9.57 10.60
CA ALA A 286 10.05 10.09 9.28
C ALA A 286 11.08 9.25 8.50
N GLN A 287 10.97 7.91 8.59
CA GLN A 287 11.91 6.98 7.95
C GLN A 287 11.20 6.02 7.00
N SER A 288 11.68 5.96 5.76
CA SER A 288 11.37 4.90 4.81
C SER A 288 12.28 3.69 5.03
N THR A 289 11.70 2.50 5.00
CA THR A 289 12.39 1.21 4.99
C THR A 289 11.92 0.42 3.78
N GLN A 290 12.87 -0.07 2.98
CA GLN A 290 12.55 -0.99 1.89
C GLN A 290 12.24 -2.37 2.46
N VAL A 291 11.14 -2.97 2.04
CA VAL A 291 10.70 -4.31 2.49
C VAL A 291 10.84 -5.37 1.40
N PHE A 292 10.93 -4.95 0.13
CA PHE A 292 11.16 -5.85 -0.98
C PHE A 292 11.82 -5.12 -2.17
N ASP A 293 12.74 -5.81 -2.84
CA ASP A 293 13.41 -5.32 -4.06
C ASP A 293 12.67 -5.79 -5.31
N TYR A 294 12.48 -4.88 -6.26
CA TYR A 294 12.00 -5.21 -7.60
C TYR A 294 12.95 -4.68 -8.66
N GLU A 295 12.85 -5.23 -9.87
CA GLU A 295 13.44 -4.59 -11.05
C GLU A 295 12.76 -3.23 -11.32
N ILE A 296 13.46 -2.35 -12.01
CA ILE A 296 12.91 -1.05 -12.40
C ILE A 296 11.68 -1.23 -13.32
N ASN A 297 10.75 -0.28 -13.26
CA ASN A 297 9.49 -0.21 -13.99
C ASN A 297 8.47 -1.32 -13.65
N ILE A 298 8.66 -2.04 -12.55
CA ILE A 298 7.63 -2.92 -12.01
C ILE A 298 6.72 -2.12 -11.08
N LEU A 299 5.45 -1.94 -11.49
CA LEU A 299 4.44 -1.28 -10.67
C LEU A 299 3.74 -2.30 -9.77
N THR A 300 3.92 -2.10 -8.46
CA THR A 300 3.27 -2.89 -7.42
C THR A 300 2.19 -2.07 -6.71
N THR A 301 1.24 -2.76 -6.11
CA THR A 301 0.10 -2.20 -5.38
C THR A 301 0.18 -2.63 -3.91
N PRO A 302 0.99 -1.97 -3.08
CA PRO A 302 1.09 -2.30 -1.67
C PRO A 302 -0.11 -1.76 -0.88
N ASP A 303 -0.58 -2.55 0.08
CA ASP A 303 -1.60 -2.20 1.05
C ASP A 303 -1.14 -2.59 2.47
N VAL A 304 -1.68 -1.94 3.50
CA VAL A 304 -1.23 -2.07 4.89
C VAL A 304 -2.39 -2.09 5.88
N TYR A 305 -2.31 -3.01 6.83
CA TYR A 305 -3.19 -3.05 8.01
C TYR A 305 -2.35 -3.44 9.23
N ASP A 306 -2.38 -2.59 10.26
CA ASP A 306 -1.52 -2.72 11.45
C ASP A 306 -0.03 -2.88 11.09
N ASP A 307 0.56 -4.05 11.37
CA ASP A 307 1.94 -4.41 11.08
C ASP A 307 2.09 -5.30 9.83
N THR A 308 0.99 -5.63 9.15
CA THR A 308 1.03 -6.47 7.94
C THR A 308 1.01 -5.59 6.70
N VAL A 309 1.99 -5.79 5.82
CA VAL A 309 2.01 -5.22 4.47
C VAL A 309 1.80 -6.34 3.47
N VAL A 310 0.86 -6.14 2.54
CA VAL A 310 0.63 -7.01 1.39
C VAL A 310 0.95 -6.23 0.13
N TRP A 311 1.48 -6.90 -0.89
CA TRP A 311 1.61 -6.30 -2.22
C TRP A 311 1.51 -7.36 -3.30
N GLY A 312 1.12 -6.90 -4.48
CA GLY A 312 1.13 -7.65 -5.72
C GLY A 312 1.48 -6.70 -6.86
N ILE A 313 1.42 -7.19 -8.08
CA ILE A 313 1.54 -6.33 -9.26
C ILE A 313 0.24 -5.57 -9.50
N ASP A 314 0.36 -4.42 -10.16
CA ASP A 314 -0.78 -3.68 -10.66
C ASP A 314 -1.48 -4.47 -11.78
N ASN A 315 -2.81 -4.59 -11.68
CA ASN A 315 -3.65 -5.32 -12.64
C ASN A 315 -3.51 -4.82 -14.08
N ARG A 316 -3.19 -3.54 -14.30
CA ARG A 316 -2.96 -2.99 -15.65
C ARG A 316 -1.77 -3.61 -16.37
N TYR A 317 -0.88 -4.28 -15.63
CA TYR A 317 0.34 -4.89 -16.14
C TYR A 317 0.38 -6.41 -15.86
N SER A 318 -0.72 -7.01 -15.40
CA SER A 318 -0.71 -8.39 -14.91
C SER A 318 -0.52 -9.47 -15.97
N ASP A 319 -0.92 -9.20 -17.21
CA ASP A 319 -0.84 -10.18 -18.29
C ASP A 319 0.59 -10.36 -18.85
N ASP A 320 1.45 -9.35 -18.67
CA ASP A 320 2.84 -9.33 -19.16
C ASP A 320 3.88 -9.49 -18.05
N ALA A 321 3.45 -9.62 -16.80
CA ALA A 321 4.35 -9.66 -15.66
C ALA A 321 5.11 -10.99 -15.55
N ILE A 322 6.43 -10.89 -15.37
CA ILE A 322 7.32 -12.04 -15.14
C ILE A 322 7.03 -12.71 -13.79
N ASP A 323 6.62 -11.91 -12.81
CA ASP A 323 6.14 -12.38 -11.50
C ASP A 323 4.81 -11.72 -11.16
N ASN A 324 3.80 -12.54 -10.92
CA ASN A 324 2.47 -12.13 -10.48
C ASN A 324 2.15 -12.63 -9.07
N GLY A 325 3.16 -12.82 -8.21
CA GLY A 325 2.96 -13.23 -6.83
C GLY A 325 2.22 -12.19 -5.99
N ILE A 326 1.37 -12.69 -5.08
CA ILE A 326 0.87 -11.90 -3.95
C ILE A 326 1.75 -12.22 -2.75
N TYR A 327 2.37 -11.20 -2.19
CA TYR A 327 3.36 -11.29 -1.13
C TYR A 327 2.90 -10.57 0.12
N ILE A 328 3.33 -11.07 1.28
CA ILE A 328 3.07 -10.46 2.58
C ILE A 328 4.35 -10.40 3.41
N ILE A 329 4.41 -9.41 4.29
CA ILE A 329 5.41 -9.28 5.35
C ILE A 329 4.75 -8.81 6.64
N ASP A 330 5.12 -9.43 7.76
CA ASP A 330 4.70 -9.02 9.11
C ASP A 330 5.85 -8.26 9.80
N LEU A 331 5.63 -6.97 10.05
CA LEU A 331 6.63 -6.06 10.59
C LEU A 331 6.74 -6.13 12.12
N SER A 332 5.87 -6.86 12.82
CA SER A 332 5.86 -6.91 14.29
C SER A 332 7.18 -7.40 14.89
N ALA A 333 7.89 -8.31 14.20
CA ALA A 333 9.18 -8.83 14.61
C ALA A 333 10.34 -7.80 14.49
N THR A 334 10.17 -6.72 13.72
CA THR A 334 11.15 -5.62 13.69
C THR A 334 11.06 -4.70 14.90
N ASN A 335 9.87 -4.61 15.53
CA ASN A 335 9.63 -3.75 16.69
C ASN A 335 10.26 -4.30 17.99
N THR A 336 10.51 -5.61 18.09
CA THR A 336 11.15 -6.24 19.25
C THR A 336 12.67 -6.00 19.38
N LEU A 337 13.33 -5.46 18.35
CA LEU A 337 14.78 -5.20 18.36
C LEU A 337 15.15 -3.76 18.75
N ARG A 338 14.16 -2.88 18.99
CA ARG A 338 14.38 -1.46 19.33
C ARG A 338 13.89 -1.06 20.74
N GLN A 339 13.63 -2.02 21.64
CA GLN A 339 13.38 -1.73 23.07
C GLN A 339 14.60 -1.97 23.95
#